data_AF-A0A4P5RPE1-F1
#
_entry.id   AF-A0A4P5RPE1-F1
#
_cell.length_a   1.000
_cell.length_b   1.000
_cell.length_c   1.000
_cell.angle_alpha   90.00
_cell.angle_beta   90.00
_cell.angle_gamma   90.00
#
_symmetry.space_group_name_H-M   'P 1'
#
loop_
_entity.id
_entity.type
_entity.pdbx_description
1 polymer ?
#
loop_
_entity_poly.entity_id
_entity_poly.type
_entity_poly.pdbx_seq_one_letter_code
_entity_poly.pdbx_strand_id
1 'polypeptide(L)'
;MESLALLVGIILLTMILSGPIAIGLTFIRSANPILNIIRRVIIALLCALGMGLGIGLILEGVAIGAKLFALFAIAASAYALKREFGRR
;
A
#
# COMPACT_ATOMS: atom_id res chain seq x y z
N MET A 1 -27.05 -4.75 -5.65
CA MET A 1 -26.21 -4.97 -4.46
C MET A 1 -24.89 -5.66 -4.80
N GLU A 2 -24.84 -6.54 -5.80
CA GLU A 2 -23.61 -7.26 -6.18
C GLU A 2 -22.45 -6.36 -6.63
N SER A 3 -22.72 -5.31 -7.40
CA SER A 3 -21.69 -4.38 -7.90
C SER A 3 -20.95 -3.63 -6.77
N LEU A 4 -21.65 -3.29 -5.68
CA LEU A 4 -21.04 -2.59 -4.55
C LEU A 4 -20.14 -3.51 -3.72
N ALA A 5 -20.53 -4.77 -3.53
CA ALA A 5 -19.72 -5.76 -2.83
C ALA A 5 -18.42 -6.06 -3.59
N LEU A 6 -18.49 -6.13 -4.92
CA LEU A 6 -17.31 -6.26 -5.79
C LEU A 6 -16.35 -5.08 -5.62
N LEU A 7 -16.87 -3.85 -5.64
CA LEU A 7 -16.07 -2.65 -5.47
C LEU A 7 -15.36 -2.62 -4.11
N VAL A 8 -16.08 -2.91 -3.03
CA VAL A 8 -15.51 -2.98 -1.66
C VAL A 8 -14.45 -4.08 -1.58
N GLY A 9 -14.70 -5.23 -2.21
CA GLY A 9 -13.72 -6.32 -2.31
C GLY A 9 -12.43 -5.88 -2.98
N ILE A 10 -12.51 -5.17 -4.12
CA ILE A 10 -11.35 -4.63 -4.83
C ILE A 10 -10.59 -3.61 -3.97
N ILE A 11 -11.31 -2.73 -3.27
CA ILE A 11 -10.68 -1.74 -2.37
C ILE A 11 -9.92 -2.45 -1.24
N LEU A 12 -10.52 -3.43 -0.58
CA LEU A 12 -9.84 -4.17 0.50
C LEU A 12 -8.63 -4.95 -0.04
N LEU A 13 -8.77 -5.58 -1.20
CA LEU A 13 -7.72 -6.37 -1.81
C LEU A 13 -6.52 -5.50 -2.20
N THR A 14 -6.78 -4.36 -2.86
CA THR A 14 -5.73 -3.37 -3.21
C THR A 14 -5.05 -2.81 -1.96
N MET A 15 -5.81 -2.54 -0.90
CA MET A 15 -5.26 -2.03 0.34
C MET A 15 -4.35 -3.04 1.04
N ILE A 16 -4.77 -4.31 1.13
CA ILE A 16 -3.97 -5.39 1.74
C ILE A 16 -2.72 -5.70 0.91
N LEU A 17 -2.84 -5.71 -0.42
CA LEU A 17 -1.74 -6.06 -1.32
C LEU A 17 -0.74 -4.91 -1.54
N SER A 18 -1.17 -3.65 -1.45
CA SER A 18 -0.30 -2.48 -1.71
C SER A 18 0.99 -2.50 -0.88
N GLY A 19 0.90 -2.82 0.41
CA GLY A 19 2.04 -2.92 1.32
C GLY A 19 3.02 -4.05 0.95
N PRO A 20 2.60 -5.34 0.94
CA PRO A 20 3.44 -6.45 0.55
C PRO A 20 4.04 -6.31 -0.85
N ILE A 21 3.30 -5.80 -1.82
CA ILE A 21 3.81 -5.56 -3.19
C ILE A 21 4.89 -4.48 -3.15
N ALA A 22 4.67 -3.37 -2.45
CA ALA A 22 5.67 -2.31 -2.30
C ALA A 22 6.95 -2.86 -1.64
N ILE A 23 6.82 -3.66 -0.58
CA ILE A 23 7.95 -4.35 0.08
C ILE A 23 8.65 -5.30 -0.88
N GLY A 24 7.90 -6.08 -1.67
CA GLY A 24 8.45 -6.97 -2.71
C GLY A 24 9.29 -6.20 -3.72
N LEU A 25 8.78 -5.06 -4.20
CA LEU A 25 9.48 -4.21 -5.16
C LEU A 25 10.79 -3.64 -4.60
N THR A 26 10.87 -3.37 -3.28
CA THR A 26 12.13 -2.93 -2.65
C THR A 26 13.27 -3.97 -2.72
N PHE A 27 12.98 -5.25 -3.00
CA PHE A 27 14.02 -6.29 -3.17
C PHE A 27 14.64 -6.30 -4.58
N ILE A 28 13.93 -5.81 -5.59
CA ILE A 28 14.41 -5.84 -6.98
C ILE A 28 15.46 -4.74 -7.16
N ARG A 29 16.74 -5.11 -7.24
CA ARG A 29 17.82 -4.18 -7.60
C ARG A 29 18.03 -4.19 -9.11
N SER A 30 18.02 -2.99 -9.70
CA SER A 30 18.41 -2.78 -11.09
C SER A 30 19.71 -1.97 -11.13
N ALA A 31 20.62 -2.33 -12.04
CA ALA A 31 21.85 -1.58 -12.29
C ALA A 31 21.59 -0.22 -12.98
N ASN A 32 20.44 -0.08 -13.64
CA ASN A 32 20.10 1.14 -14.37
C ASN A 32 19.51 2.21 -13.42
N PRO A 33 20.07 3.44 -13.40
CA PRO A 33 19.59 4.50 -12.50
C PRO A 33 18.15 4.92 -12.82
N ILE A 34 17.75 4.91 -14.09
CA ILE A 34 16.39 5.25 -14.54
C ILE A 34 15.36 4.26 -14.01
N LEU A 35 15.66 2.95 -14.12
CA LEU A 35 14.77 1.91 -13.59
C LEU A 35 14.66 1.98 -12.06
N ASN A 36 15.72 2.42 -11.38
CA ASN A 36 15.68 2.62 -9.93
C ASN A 36 14.79 3.81 -9.53
N ILE A 37 14.78 4.89 -10.31
CA ILE A 37 13.87 6.03 -10.09
C ILE A 37 12.42 5.60 -10.31
N ILE A 38 12.12 4.93 -11.43
CA ILE A 38 10.78 4.43 -11.74
C ILE A 38 10.27 3.51 -10.62
N ARG A 39 11.11 2.59 -10.15
CA ARG A 39 10.79 1.69 -9.04
C ARG A 39 10.42 2.45 -7.77
N ARG A 40 11.17 3.49 -7.41
CA ARG A 40 10.85 4.34 -6.23
C ARG A 40 9.52 5.06 -6.38
N VAL A 41 9.22 5.59 -7.57
CA VAL A 41 7.94 6.26 -7.85
C VAL A 41 6.79 5.27 -7.72
N ILE A 42 6.92 4.06 -8.26
CA ILE A 42 5.90 3.01 -8.14
C ILE A 42 5.68 2.62 -6.67
N ILE A 43 6.76 2.44 -5.89
CA ILE A 43 6.67 2.15 -4.45
C ILE A 43 5.94 3.28 -3.72
N ALA A 44 6.29 4.54 -4.00
CA ALA A 44 5.67 5.69 -3.36
C ALA A 44 4.17 5.78 -3.68
N LEU A 45 3.78 5.53 -4.93
CA LEU A 45 2.38 5.50 -5.36
C LEU A 45 1.58 4.38 -4.68
N LEU A 46 2.14 3.16 -4.63
CA LEU A 46 1.51 2.03 -3.93
C LEU A 46 1.31 2.34 -2.44
N CYS A 47 2.33 2.92 -1.79
CA CYS A 47 2.26 3.30 -0.39
C CYS A 47 1.25 4.43 -0.15
N ALA A 48 1.19 5.42 -1.04
CA ALA A 48 0.22 6.52 -0.96
C ALA A 48 -1.22 6.01 -1.11
N LEU A 49 -1.47 5.08 -2.03
CA LEU A 49 -2.78 4.44 -2.18
C LEU A 49 -3.15 3.61 -0.94
N GLY A 50 -2.25 2.76 -0.46
CA GLY A 50 -2.49 1.93 0.73
C GLY A 50 -2.76 2.76 1.99
N MET A 51 -1.96 3.80 2.24
CA MET A 51 -2.17 4.70 3.38
C MET A 51 -3.40 5.57 3.20
N GLY A 52 -3.64 6.14 2.01
CA GLY A 52 -4.78 7.01 1.75
C GLY A 52 -6.10 6.28 1.95
N LEU A 53 -6.24 5.08 1.37
CA LEU A 53 -7.42 4.23 1.56
C LEU A 53 -7.56 3.77 3.02
N GLY A 54 -6.45 3.44 3.68
CA GLY A 54 -6.46 3.03 5.09
C GLY A 54 -6.92 4.15 6.02
N ILE A 55 -6.40 5.36 5.84
CA ILE A 55 -6.82 6.54 6.61
C ILE A 55 -8.30 6.83 6.36
N GLY A 56 -8.74 6.81 5.10
CA GLY A 56 -10.15 6.98 4.75
C GLY A 56 -11.07 6.00 5.48
N LEU A 57 -10.73 4.70 5.50
CA LEU A 57 -11.51 3.68 6.19
C LEU A 57 -11.51 3.82 7.72
N ILE A 58 -10.45 4.37 8.33
CA ILE A 58 -10.38 4.60 9.77
C ILE A 58 -11.29 5.75 10.20
N LEU A 59 -11.36 6.81 9.39
CA LEU A 59 -12.20 7.98 9.64
C LEU A 59 -13.69 7.67 9.49
N GLU A 60 -14.02 6.66 8.69
CA GLU A 60 -15.38 6.18 8.51
C GLU A 60 -15.85 5.29 9.68
N GLY A 61 -17.17 5.26 9.90
CA GLY A 61 -17.84 4.45 10.93
C GLY A 61 -17.88 2.95 10.62
N VAL A 62 -16.82 2.38 10.05
CA VAL A 62 -16.77 1.01 9.52
C VAL A 62 -16.53 -0.02 10.63
N ALA A 63 -16.92 -1.27 10.36
CA ALA A 63 -16.66 -2.42 11.22
C ALA A 63 -15.17 -2.56 11.62
N ILE A 64 -14.95 -3.08 12.83
CA ILE A 64 -13.61 -3.21 13.44
C ILE A 64 -12.62 -3.96 12.54
N GLY A 65 -13.09 -4.97 11.80
CA GLY A 65 -12.25 -5.77 10.89
C GLY A 65 -11.62 -4.93 9.79
N ALA A 66 -12.39 -4.02 9.16
CA ALA A 66 -11.87 -3.11 8.14
C ALA A 66 -10.80 -2.16 8.70
N LYS A 67 -10.95 -1.74 9.96
CA LYS A 67 -9.97 -0.89 10.65
C LYS A 67 -8.64 -1.61 10.90
N LEU A 68 -8.68 -2.91 11.21
CA LEU A 68 -7.47 -3.72 11.33
C LEU A 68 -6.72 -3.85 10.00
N PHE A 69 -7.46 -4.06 8.90
CA PHE A 69 -6.86 -4.08 7.55
C PHE A 69 -6.27 -2.72 7.17
N ALA A 70 -6.93 -1.62 7.55
CA ALA A 70 -6.43 -0.26 7.36
C ALA A 70 -5.11 -0.01 8.12
N LEU A 71 -5.07 -0.40 9.39
CA LEU A 71 -3.86 -0.34 10.21
C LEU A 71 -2.72 -1.16 9.60
N PHE A 72 -3.01 -2.38 9.12
CA PHE A 72 -2.03 -3.21 8.44
C PHE A 72 -1.49 -2.55 7.18
N ALA A 73 -2.37 -2.02 6.32
CA ALA A 73 -1.98 -1.36 5.08
C ALA A 73 -1.09 -0.13 5.35
N ILE A 74 -1.41 0.66 6.37
CA ILE A 74 -0.61 1.81 6.79
C ILE A 74 0.75 1.36 7.31
N ALA A 75 0.79 0.37 8.21
CA ALA A 75 2.04 -0.13 8.78
C ALA A 75 2.96 -0.74 7.72
N ALA A 76 2.41 -1.55 6.81
CA ALA A 76 3.16 -2.16 5.71
C ALA A 76 3.69 -1.12 4.73
N SER A 77 2.90 -0.10 4.40
CA SER A 77 3.31 1.02 3.54
C SER A 77 4.41 1.87 4.20
N ALA A 78 4.28 2.16 5.49
CA ALA A 78 5.30 2.88 6.25
C ALA A 78 6.63 2.10 6.32
N TYR A 79 6.55 0.77 6.51
CA TYR A 79 7.72 -0.09 6.49
C TYR A 79 8.38 -0.13 5.10
N ALA A 80 7.60 -0.23 4.02
CA ALA A 80 8.11 -0.19 2.64
C ALA A 80 8.86 1.13 2.35
N LEU A 81 8.28 2.27 2.74
CA LEU A 81 8.91 3.58 2.60
C LEU A 81 10.20 3.70 3.41
N LYS A 82 10.18 3.30 4.69
CA LYS A 82 11.38 3.30 5.54
C LYS A 82 12.50 2.46 4.92
N ARG A 83 12.16 1.32 4.31
CA ARG A 83 13.14 0.43 3.69
C ARG A 83 13.73 0.98 2.40
N GLU A 84 12.93 1.64 1.57
CA GLU A 84 13.39 2.18 0.29
C GLU A 84 14.18 3.48 0.47
N PHE A 85 13.72 4.39 1.34
CA PHE A 85 14.33 5.71 1.53
C PHE A 85 15.31 5.77 2.72
N GLY A 86 15.24 4.82 3.66
CA GLY A 86 16.13 4.74 4.82
C GLY A 86 17.40 3.92 4.59
N ARG A 87 17.54 3.24 3.44
CA ARG A 87 18.83 2.70 2.98
C ARG A 87 19.73 3.85 2.53
N ARG A 88 20.36 4.54 3.48
CA ARG A 88 21.61 5.26 3.25
C ARG A 88 22.77 4.28 3.36
#